data_AF-A0A519RTN6-F1
#
_entry.id   AF-A0A519RTN6-F1
#
_cell.length_a   1.000
_cell.length_b   1.000
_cell.length_c   1.000
_cell.angle_alpha   90.00
_cell.angle_beta   90.00
_cell.angle_gamma   90.00
#
_symmetry.space_group_name_H-M   'P 1'
#
loop_
_entity.id
_entity.type
_entity.pdbx_description
1 polymer ?
#
loop_
_entity_poly.entity_id
_entity_poly.type
_entity_poly.pdbx_seq_one_letter_code
_entity_poly.pdbx_strand_id
1 'polypeptide(L)'
;MVKSISATGTGQVEFNNCMRITTPNNNFFRNSNNTATEEARDRFKLNLTSTAGVFSQILVAYIPEATLGYDRLYDADRSSSSTTQLYSILDSSGRKLSINGRPTFFDTDVVQLGITKSTAENETFTISLDQQEGVFNTGEATVYLYDKALQIYHDMQSGSYTFTSNETVANNRFEVVYRNAALSNPDFGTIKVIASIRNNTFTAETSLGMNEIEIYDITGRKVLSFNAEGQANTSKAFNHADGVYIAKIKLENGSIATQKLIN
;
A
#
# COMPACT_ATOMS: atom_id res chain seq x y z
N MET A 1 4.85 17.00 3.67
CA MET A 1 5.01 16.25 4.92
C MET A 1 6.46 15.82 5.00
N VAL A 2 7.11 16.03 6.14
CA VAL A 2 8.50 15.62 6.36
C VAL A 2 8.47 14.43 7.30
N LYS A 3 9.22 13.38 6.97
CA LYS A 3 9.38 12.21 7.83
C LYS A 3 10.25 12.58 9.04
N SER A 4 9.72 12.43 10.24
CA SER A 4 10.52 12.45 11.45
C SER A 4 11.25 11.12 11.61
N ILE A 5 12.53 11.18 11.98
CA ILE A 5 13.32 10.01 12.38
C ILE A 5 13.49 10.08 13.90
N SER A 6 13.11 9.00 14.59
CA SER A 6 13.40 8.82 16.02
C SER A 6 14.83 8.34 16.20
N ALA A 7 15.54 8.88 17.19
CA ALA A 7 16.92 8.49 17.48
C ALA A 7 17.02 7.00 17.86
N THR A 8 17.97 6.28 17.27
CA THR A 8 18.15 4.83 17.43
C THR A 8 19.14 4.44 18.53
N GLY A 9 19.73 5.41 19.24
CA GLY A 9 20.71 5.16 20.31
C GLY A 9 20.56 6.11 21.49
N THR A 10 20.92 5.64 22.67
CA THR A 10 21.10 6.48 23.87
C THR A 10 22.46 7.16 23.79
N GLY A 11 22.46 8.48 23.67
CA GLY A 11 23.69 9.28 23.63
C GLY A 11 23.38 10.72 24.02
N GLN A 12 24.29 11.34 24.75
CA GLN A 12 24.19 12.75 25.06
C GLN A 12 24.70 13.55 23.85
N VAL A 13 23.81 14.28 23.19
CA VAL A 13 24.19 15.20 22.11
C VAL A 13 24.57 16.52 22.77
N GLU A 14 25.86 16.84 22.82
CA GLU A 14 26.33 18.17 23.21
C GLU A 14 26.38 19.08 21.99
N PHE A 15 25.76 20.25 22.08
CA PHE A 15 25.94 21.34 21.14
C PHE A 15 26.84 22.38 21.81
N ASN A 16 28.00 22.65 21.21
CA ASN A 16 28.90 23.71 21.65
C ASN A 16 29.01 24.78 20.56
N ASN A 17 29.40 25.99 20.95
CA ASN A 17 29.40 27.13 20.05
C ASN A 17 30.43 27.00 18.91
N CYS A 18 31.43 26.12 19.05
CA CYS A 18 32.41 25.84 17.99
C CYS A 18 31.79 25.06 16.81
N MET A 19 30.63 24.42 16.99
CA MET A 19 29.85 23.80 15.91
C MET A 19 28.98 24.81 15.15
N ARG A 20 28.88 26.06 15.63
CA ARG A 20 28.11 27.11 14.97
C ARG A 20 28.91 27.64 13.78
N ILE A 21 28.51 27.27 12.57
CA ILE A 21 29.01 27.88 11.33
C ILE A 21 28.50 29.33 11.31
N THR A 22 29.42 30.30 11.45
CA THR A 22 29.10 31.73 11.44
C THR A 22 29.09 32.34 10.04
N THR A 23 29.52 31.58 9.03
CA THR A 23 29.39 31.95 7.62
C THR A 23 27.95 31.72 7.14
N PRO A 24 27.38 32.63 6.33
CA PRO A 24 26.06 32.43 5.76
C PRO A 24 26.03 31.12 4.97
N ASN A 25 25.16 30.19 5.37
CA ASN A 25 24.93 28.96 4.61
C ASN A 25 23.94 29.27 3.47
N ASN A 26 24.36 30.15 2.56
CA ASN A 26 23.59 30.58 1.39
C ASN A 26 23.66 29.58 0.23
N ASN A 27 24.36 28.45 0.42
CA ASN A 27 24.46 27.40 -0.58
C ASN A 27 23.23 26.49 -0.51
N PHE A 28 22.15 26.96 -1.14
CA PHE A 28 21.00 26.12 -1.45
C PHE A 28 21.31 25.31 -2.71
N PHE A 29 21.78 24.08 -2.55
CA PHE A 29 22.01 23.16 -3.66
C PHE A 29 20.68 22.59 -4.17
N ARG A 30 19.92 23.38 -4.93
CA ARG A 30 18.97 22.79 -5.89
C ARG A 30 19.78 22.38 -7.11
N ASN A 31 19.81 21.08 -7.40
CA ASN A 31 20.19 20.61 -8.72
C ASN A 31 19.17 21.15 -9.72
N SER A 32 19.46 22.32 -10.32
CA SER A 32 18.58 22.94 -11.32
C SER A 32 18.55 22.18 -12.65
N ASN A 33 19.40 21.14 -12.81
CA ASN A 33 19.62 20.41 -14.05
C ASN A 33 19.53 18.88 -13.92
N ASN A 34 18.92 18.35 -12.86
CA ASN A 34 18.44 16.97 -12.96
C ASN A 34 17.09 17.00 -13.66
N THR A 35 17.09 16.84 -14.98
CA THR A 35 16.05 16.05 -15.65
C THR A 35 16.19 14.59 -15.22
N ALA A 36 16.20 14.34 -13.90
CA ALA A 36 15.73 13.07 -13.43
C ALA A 36 14.29 13.06 -13.94
N THR A 37 14.00 12.18 -14.88
CA THR A 37 12.63 11.71 -15.07
C THR A 37 12.07 11.55 -13.66
N GLU A 38 11.17 12.45 -13.25
CA GLU A 38 10.44 12.33 -12.00
C GLU A 38 9.86 10.92 -12.07
N GLU A 39 10.47 9.98 -11.35
CA GLU A 39 9.98 8.61 -11.33
C GLU A 39 8.51 8.70 -10.97
N ALA A 40 7.65 8.05 -11.75
CA ALA A 40 6.22 8.11 -11.51
C ALA A 40 5.96 7.69 -10.05
N ARG A 41 5.50 8.65 -9.23
CA ARG A 41 5.20 8.41 -7.83
C ARG A 41 3.71 8.14 -7.73
N ASP A 42 3.34 6.89 -7.50
CA ASP A 42 1.96 6.52 -7.24
C ASP A 42 1.65 6.82 -5.77
N ARG A 43 1.07 7.99 -5.49
CA ARG A 43 0.76 8.40 -4.11
C ARG A 43 -0.41 9.36 -4.05
N PHE A 44 -1.02 9.42 -2.86
CA PHE A 44 -2.07 10.39 -2.55
C PHE A 44 -2.06 10.71 -1.06
N LYS A 45 -2.67 11.84 -0.71
CA LYS A 45 -2.84 12.26 0.69
C LYS A 45 -4.30 12.23 1.08
N LEU A 46 -4.53 11.91 2.35
CA LEU A 46 -5.84 12.05 2.97
C LEU A 46 -5.74 13.08 4.08
N ASN A 47 -6.67 14.03 4.05
CA ASN A 47 -6.85 15.04 5.08
C ASN A 47 -8.07 14.67 5.92
N LEU A 48 -7.97 14.87 7.22
CA LEU A 48 -9.08 14.85 8.17
C LEU A 48 -9.22 16.26 8.74
N THR A 49 -10.41 16.83 8.62
CA THR A 49 -10.78 18.08 9.27
C THR A 49 -11.99 17.87 10.19
N SER A 50 -12.18 18.77 11.14
CA SER A 50 -13.40 18.84 11.94
C SER A 50 -13.92 20.26 12.06
N THR A 51 -15.19 20.40 12.44
CA THR A 51 -15.81 21.70 12.72
C THR A 51 -15.13 22.44 13.88
N ALA A 52 -14.41 21.72 14.75
CA ALA A 52 -13.62 22.27 15.84
C ALA A 52 -12.23 22.79 15.39
N GLY A 53 -11.95 22.80 14.08
CA GLY A 53 -10.69 23.32 13.52
C GLY A 53 -9.52 22.35 13.59
N VAL A 54 -9.77 21.06 13.83
CA VAL A 54 -8.73 20.03 13.74
C VAL A 54 -8.28 19.86 12.30
N PHE A 55 -6.98 19.65 12.10
CA PHE A 55 -6.42 19.18 10.84
C PHE A 55 -5.44 18.03 11.07
N SER A 56 -5.56 16.96 10.29
CA SER A 56 -4.63 15.84 10.29
C SER A 56 -4.47 15.27 8.89
N GLN A 57 -3.23 15.14 8.42
CA GLN A 57 -2.93 14.56 7.11
C GLN A 57 -2.17 13.25 7.24
N ILE A 58 -2.39 12.33 6.31
CA ILE A 58 -1.56 11.15 6.06
C ILE A 58 -1.16 11.08 4.58
N LEU A 59 -0.10 10.33 4.28
CA LEU A 59 0.35 10.01 2.93
C LEU A 59 0.38 8.48 2.75
N VAL A 60 -0.22 8.01 1.67
CA VAL A 60 -0.05 6.63 1.18
C VAL A 60 0.72 6.70 -0.12
N ALA A 61 1.81 5.96 -0.22
CA ALA A 61 2.66 5.93 -1.40
C ALA A 61 2.97 4.47 -1.78
N TYR A 62 2.89 4.17 -3.07
CA TYR A 62 3.23 2.88 -3.66
C TYR A 62 4.61 3.00 -4.30
N ILE A 63 5.55 2.22 -3.78
CA ILE A 63 6.98 2.28 -4.07
C ILE A 63 7.45 0.84 -4.28
N PRO A 64 8.01 0.47 -5.44
CA PRO A 64 8.40 -0.91 -5.73
C PRO A 64 9.32 -1.56 -4.69
N GLU A 65 10.17 -0.78 -4.03
CA GLU A 65 11.12 -1.24 -3.01
C GLU A 65 10.54 -1.31 -1.59
N ALA A 66 9.32 -0.83 -1.36
CA ALA A 66 8.65 -0.92 -0.06
C ALA A 66 7.94 -2.28 0.11
N THR A 67 7.58 -2.59 1.34
CA THR A 67 6.94 -3.85 1.75
C THR A 67 5.60 -3.58 2.41
N LEU A 68 4.83 -4.64 2.71
CA LEU A 68 3.64 -4.55 3.57
C LEU A 68 3.99 -4.54 5.07
N GLY A 69 5.28 -4.68 5.40
CA GLY A 69 5.81 -4.53 6.75
C GLY A 69 6.19 -3.08 7.04
N TYR A 70 6.81 -2.86 8.21
CA TYR A 70 7.32 -1.53 8.53
C TYR A 70 8.67 -1.29 7.87
N ASP A 71 8.74 -0.31 6.98
CA ASP A 71 9.94 0.10 6.28
C ASP A 71 10.49 1.41 6.82
N ARG A 72 11.61 1.33 7.56
CA ARG A 72 12.26 2.51 8.15
C ARG A 72 12.65 3.57 7.12
N LEU A 73 12.78 3.25 5.83
CA LEU A 73 13.08 4.24 4.79
C LEU A 73 11.81 4.89 4.22
N TYR A 74 10.70 4.18 4.15
CA TYR A 74 9.47 4.65 3.48
C TYR A 74 8.35 5.06 4.43
N ASP A 75 8.33 4.54 5.67
CA ASP A 75 7.27 4.78 6.65
C ASP A 75 7.59 5.86 7.67
N ALA A 76 6.57 6.57 8.15
CA ALA A 76 6.70 7.47 9.29
C ALA A 76 5.63 7.15 10.33
N ASP A 77 6.07 7.00 11.58
CA ASP A 77 5.17 6.84 12.71
C ASP A 77 4.22 8.01 12.83
N ARG A 78 2.97 7.72 13.16
CA ARG A 78 2.04 8.76 13.56
C ARG A 78 2.43 9.28 14.94
N SER A 79 3.08 10.44 14.96
CA SER A 79 3.37 11.21 16.16
C SER A 79 2.80 12.62 16.00
N SER A 80 1.86 12.99 16.87
CA SER A 80 1.28 14.33 16.91
C SER A 80 0.86 14.67 18.34
N SER A 81 0.97 15.94 18.72
CA SER A 81 0.45 16.47 19.98
C SER A 81 -1.07 16.63 19.97
N SER A 82 -1.69 16.64 18.80
CA SER A 82 -3.15 16.65 18.67
C SER A 82 -3.72 15.32 19.14
N THR A 83 -4.74 15.35 19.99
CA THR A 83 -5.52 14.16 20.38
C THR A 83 -6.35 13.61 19.22
N THR A 84 -6.72 14.48 18.29
CA THR A 84 -7.48 14.10 17.10
C THR A 84 -6.54 13.85 15.94
N GLN A 85 -6.52 12.61 15.45
CA GLN A 85 -5.53 12.14 14.49
C GLN A 85 -6.16 11.20 13.47
N LEU A 86 -5.77 11.35 12.21
CA LEU A 86 -5.90 10.33 11.16
C LEU A 86 -4.56 9.61 11.02
N TYR A 87 -4.62 8.30 10.86
CA TYR A 87 -3.46 7.44 10.59
C TYR A 87 -3.89 6.24 9.75
N SER A 88 -2.93 5.65 9.03
CA SER A 88 -3.10 4.29 8.53
C SER A 88 -2.60 3.29 9.57
N ILE A 89 -3.12 2.08 9.51
CA ILE A 89 -2.77 0.99 10.43
C ILE A 89 -2.00 -0.06 9.64
N LEU A 90 -0.86 -0.49 10.18
CA LEU A 90 -0.07 -1.57 9.61
C LEU A 90 -0.63 -2.92 10.08
N ASP A 91 -1.26 -3.67 9.18
CA ASP A 91 -2.05 -4.89 9.48
C ASP A 91 -1.33 -5.92 10.35
N SER A 92 -0.02 -6.09 10.15
CA SER A 92 0.80 -7.08 10.87
C SER A 92 1.08 -6.74 12.34
N SER A 93 0.98 -5.47 12.73
CA SER A 93 1.43 -5.01 14.06
C SER A 93 0.47 -4.04 14.76
N GLY A 94 -0.54 -3.50 14.06
CA GLY A 94 -1.41 -2.45 14.57
C GLY A 94 -0.71 -1.08 14.68
N ARG A 95 0.49 -0.94 14.13
CA ARG A 95 1.28 0.30 14.20
C ARG A 95 0.60 1.42 13.41
N LYS A 96 0.60 2.62 13.99
CA LYS A 96 -0.05 3.81 13.40
C LYS A 96 0.94 4.62 12.59
N LEU A 97 0.64 4.88 11.32
CA LEU A 97 1.54 5.56 10.39
C LEU A 97 0.93 6.85 9.82
N SER A 98 1.72 7.92 9.77
CA SER A 98 1.39 9.15 9.04
C SER A 98 1.89 9.12 7.59
N ILE A 99 2.95 8.37 7.32
CA ILE A 99 3.40 8.04 5.97
C ILE A 99 3.47 6.52 5.91
N ASN A 100 2.78 5.95 4.92
CA ASN A 100 2.73 4.51 4.69
C ASN A 100 3.23 4.24 3.27
N GLY A 101 4.45 3.72 3.19
CA GLY A 101 5.04 3.21 1.98
C GLY A 101 4.59 1.77 1.78
N ARG A 102 3.97 1.49 0.65
CA ARG A 102 3.44 0.19 0.25
C ARG A 102 4.21 -0.29 -0.99
N PRO A 103 4.25 -1.60 -1.28
CA PRO A 103 4.88 -2.12 -2.49
C PRO A 103 4.21 -1.57 -3.76
N THR A 104 4.58 -2.07 -4.94
CA THR A 104 3.91 -1.74 -6.22
C THR A 104 2.38 -1.81 -6.11
N PHE A 105 1.70 -0.84 -6.73
CA PHE A 105 0.25 -0.71 -6.67
C PHE A 105 -0.49 -1.91 -7.29
N PHE A 106 -1.47 -2.42 -6.54
CA PHE A 106 -2.51 -3.31 -7.04
C PHE A 106 -3.87 -2.82 -6.56
N ASP A 107 -4.85 -2.85 -7.46
CA ASP A 107 -6.24 -2.47 -7.17
C ASP A 107 -6.97 -3.38 -6.16
N THR A 108 -6.36 -4.51 -5.78
CA THR A 108 -6.80 -5.38 -4.69
C THR A 108 -6.32 -4.94 -3.32
N ASP A 109 -5.40 -3.98 -3.26
CA ASP A 109 -4.82 -3.52 -2.00
C ASP A 109 -5.86 -2.80 -1.14
N VAL A 110 -5.67 -2.91 0.18
CA VAL A 110 -6.55 -2.32 1.19
C VAL A 110 -5.68 -1.60 2.20
N VAL A 111 -6.00 -0.33 2.48
CA VAL A 111 -5.31 0.46 3.51
C VAL A 111 -6.27 0.71 4.66
N GLN A 112 -6.05 0.03 5.77
CA GLN A 112 -6.84 0.28 6.98
C GLN A 112 -6.52 1.67 7.54
N LEU A 113 -7.58 2.43 7.84
CA LEU A 113 -7.48 3.75 8.45
C LEU A 113 -8.01 3.71 9.88
N GLY A 114 -7.39 4.53 10.73
CA GLY A 114 -7.86 4.78 12.09
C GLY A 114 -7.95 6.26 12.40
N ILE A 115 -8.92 6.59 13.24
CA ILE A 115 -9.14 7.94 13.74
C ILE A 115 -9.19 7.91 15.26
N THR A 116 -8.46 8.81 15.91
CA THR A 116 -8.63 9.08 17.35
C THR A 116 -9.19 10.47 17.56
N LYS A 117 -9.81 10.71 18.72
CA LYS A 117 -10.18 12.02 19.24
C LYS A 117 -10.20 12.02 20.77
N SER A 118 -10.29 13.20 21.39
CA SER A 118 -10.15 13.37 22.85
C SER A 118 -11.36 12.97 23.68
N THR A 119 -12.58 13.14 23.16
CA THR A 119 -13.82 12.97 23.94
C THR A 119 -14.82 12.05 23.23
N ALA A 120 -15.76 11.47 24.00
CA ALA A 120 -16.82 10.61 23.47
C ALA A 120 -18.08 11.37 23.01
N GLU A 121 -17.97 12.69 22.82
CA GLU A 121 -19.07 13.54 22.34
C GLU A 121 -19.31 13.34 20.84
N ASN A 122 -20.48 13.69 20.31
CA ASN A 122 -20.67 13.67 18.85
C ASN A 122 -19.84 14.78 18.19
N GLU A 123 -18.94 14.40 17.28
CA GLU A 123 -18.16 15.34 16.47
C GLU A 123 -18.23 14.94 15.00
N THR A 124 -18.40 15.95 14.14
CA THR A 124 -18.44 15.78 12.69
C THR A 124 -17.06 16.00 12.11
N PHE A 125 -16.63 15.03 11.31
CA PHE A 125 -15.36 15.01 10.62
C PHE A 125 -15.57 14.95 9.11
N THR A 126 -14.60 15.45 8.37
CA THR A 126 -14.54 15.37 6.92
C THR A 126 -13.21 14.78 6.50
N ILE A 127 -13.24 13.70 5.71
CA ILE A 127 -12.06 13.13 5.05
C ILE A 127 -12.04 13.60 3.61
N SER A 128 -10.92 14.14 3.14
CA SER A 128 -10.75 14.55 1.74
C SER A 128 -9.47 14.02 1.13
N LEU A 129 -9.52 13.78 -0.18
CA LEU A 129 -8.39 13.37 -1.00
C LEU A 129 -7.65 14.60 -1.50
N ASP A 130 -6.33 14.55 -1.45
CA ASP A 130 -5.46 15.67 -1.77
C ASP A 130 -4.15 15.18 -2.40
N GLN A 131 -3.52 16.04 -3.21
CA GLN A 131 -2.21 15.82 -3.84
C GLN A 131 -2.00 14.39 -4.39
N GLN A 132 -2.83 14.03 -5.37
CA GLN A 132 -2.70 12.78 -6.12
C GLN A 132 -1.55 12.86 -7.13
N GLU A 133 -0.80 11.77 -7.28
CA GLU A 133 0.26 11.61 -8.26
C GLU A 133 0.18 10.21 -8.88
N GLY A 134 0.75 10.04 -10.07
CA GLY A 134 0.79 8.75 -10.78
C GLY A 134 -0.60 8.23 -11.14
N VAL A 135 -0.84 6.93 -10.97
CA VAL A 135 -2.10 6.24 -11.32
C VAL A 135 -3.34 6.85 -10.67
N PHE A 136 -3.19 7.52 -9.53
CA PHE A 136 -4.30 8.17 -8.81
C PHE A 136 -4.69 9.52 -9.40
N ASN A 137 -3.81 10.16 -10.16
CA ASN A 137 -4.07 11.43 -10.84
C ASN A 137 -4.44 11.23 -12.32
N THR A 138 -3.94 10.16 -12.97
CA THR A 138 -4.27 9.85 -14.38
C THR A 138 -5.66 9.26 -14.56
N GLY A 139 -6.32 8.82 -13.46
CA GLY A 139 -7.62 8.17 -13.49
C GLY A 139 -7.55 6.67 -13.78
N GLU A 140 -6.35 6.07 -13.80
CA GLU A 140 -6.16 4.63 -13.91
C GLU A 140 -6.62 3.89 -12.64
N ALA A 141 -6.54 4.56 -11.48
CA ALA A 141 -7.01 4.04 -10.20
C ALA A 141 -7.93 5.05 -9.49
N THR A 142 -9.13 4.60 -9.13
CA THR A 142 -10.06 5.36 -8.29
C THR A 142 -9.81 5.05 -6.82
N VAL A 143 -9.85 6.06 -5.95
CA VAL A 143 -9.62 5.91 -4.51
C VAL A 143 -11.00 5.92 -3.85
N TYR A 144 -11.41 4.78 -3.31
CA TYR A 144 -12.65 4.69 -2.55
C TYR A 144 -12.37 4.67 -1.06
N LEU A 145 -13.18 5.38 -0.30
CA LEU A 145 -13.27 5.21 1.15
C LEU A 145 -14.43 4.27 1.44
N TYR A 146 -14.14 3.11 2.01
CA TYR A 146 -15.14 2.17 2.49
C TYR A 146 -15.44 2.44 3.96
N ASP A 147 -16.66 2.89 4.27
CA ASP A 147 -17.17 2.98 5.64
C ASP A 147 -17.87 1.66 5.99
N LYS A 148 -17.21 0.83 6.78
CA LYS A 148 -17.70 -0.48 7.24
C LYS A 148 -18.89 -0.38 8.18
N ALA A 149 -19.07 0.73 8.90
CA ALA A 149 -20.21 0.89 9.79
C ALA A 149 -21.51 1.09 9.01
N LEU A 150 -21.43 1.77 7.85
CA LEU A 150 -22.56 2.02 6.97
C LEU A 150 -22.61 1.08 5.75
N GLN A 151 -21.54 0.30 5.54
CA GLN A 151 -21.32 -0.55 4.36
C GLN A 151 -21.40 0.23 3.04
N ILE A 152 -20.86 1.44 2.99
CA ILE A 152 -20.87 2.29 1.80
C ILE A 152 -19.46 2.53 1.26
N TYR A 153 -19.36 2.55 -0.07
CA TYR A 153 -18.16 2.96 -0.80
C TYR A 153 -18.36 4.41 -1.26
N HIS A 154 -17.49 5.30 -0.83
CA HIS A 154 -17.49 6.69 -1.26
C HIS A 154 -16.34 6.93 -2.25
N ASP A 155 -16.66 7.43 -3.43
CA ASP A 155 -15.67 7.84 -4.43
C ASP A 155 -15.01 9.15 -3.97
N MET A 156 -13.74 9.08 -3.59
CA MET A 156 -13.03 10.23 -3.04
C MET A 156 -12.64 11.27 -4.10
N GLN A 157 -12.69 10.92 -5.38
CA GLN A 157 -12.56 11.87 -6.49
C GLN A 157 -13.84 12.69 -6.70
N SER A 158 -15.01 12.14 -6.34
CA SER A 158 -16.29 12.86 -6.42
C SER A 158 -16.47 13.96 -5.36
N GLY A 159 -15.66 13.92 -4.30
CA GLY A 159 -15.66 14.91 -3.23
C GLY A 159 -15.26 14.33 -1.88
N SER A 160 -15.28 15.17 -0.85
CA SER A 160 -14.98 14.78 0.53
C SER A 160 -16.09 13.94 1.16
N TYR A 161 -15.71 13.03 2.06
CA TYR A 161 -16.63 12.22 2.85
C TYR A 161 -16.83 12.79 4.26
N THR A 162 -18.07 13.05 4.65
CA THR A 162 -18.39 13.60 5.97
C THR A 162 -19.11 12.57 6.83
N PHE A 163 -18.70 12.44 8.09
CA PHE A 163 -19.29 11.51 9.04
C PHE A 163 -19.28 12.06 10.46
N THR A 164 -20.20 11.56 11.29
CA THR A 164 -20.20 11.81 12.73
C THR A 164 -19.67 10.58 13.47
N SER A 165 -18.89 10.82 14.52
CA SER A 165 -18.44 9.78 15.44
C SER A 165 -18.58 10.24 16.88
N ASN A 166 -19.01 9.34 17.77
CA ASN A 166 -18.96 9.46 19.22
C ASN A 166 -17.86 8.60 19.85
N GLU A 167 -17.15 7.78 19.06
CA GLU A 167 -16.06 6.94 19.54
C GLU A 167 -14.76 7.73 19.66
N THR A 168 -14.02 7.55 20.75
CA THR A 168 -12.69 8.14 20.94
C THR A 168 -11.63 7.51 20.04
N VAL A 169 -11.86 6.26 19.59
CA VAL A 169 -10.97 5.53 18.67
C VAL A 169 -11.83 4.71 17.70
N ALA A 170 -11.71 4.97 16.41
CA ALA A 170 -12.37 4.24 15.33
C ALA A 170 -11.32 3.62 14.39
N ASN A 171 -10.79 2.44 14.75
CA ASN A 171 -9.78 1.72 13.94
C ASN A 171 -10.39 0.75 12.93
N ASN A 172 -11.63 0.33 13.15
CA ASN A 172 -12.27 -0.74 12.37
C ASN A 172 -13.40 -0.22 11.49
N ARG A 173 -13.43 1.09 11.22
CA ARG A 173 -14.52 1.72 10.46
C ARG A 173 -14.13 2.01 9.01
N PHE A 174 -12.92 2.48 8.76
CA PHE A 174 -12.54 3.03 7.46
C PHE A 174 -11.42 2.24 6.81
N GLU A 175 -11.57 1.99 5.52
CA GLU A 175 -10.56 1.41 4.65
C GLU A 175 -10.48 2.22 3.36
N VAL A 176 -9.26 2.42 2.85
CA VAL A 176 -9.08 2.82 1.45
C VAL A 176 -9.04 1.56 0.62
N VAL A 177 -9.85 1.54 -0.44
CA VAL A 177 -9.94 0.43 -1.39
C VAL A 177 -10.01 1.00 -2.81
N TYR A 178 -9.64 0.20 -3.81
CA TYR A 178 -9.54 0.67 -5.20
C TYR A 178 -10.55 0.00 -6.13
N ARG A 179 -11.43 -0.84 -5.56
CA ARG A 179 -12.54 -1.50 -6.24
C ARG A 179 -13.84 -1.21 -5.49
N ASN A 180 -14.87 -0.83 -6.23
CA ASN A 180 -16.21 -0.70 -5.68
C ASN A 180 -16.92 -2.07 -5.73
N ALA A 181 -17.24 -2.67 -4.58
CA ALA A 181 -17.89 -3.98 -4.53
C ALA A 181 -19.28 -3.99 -5.20
N ALA A 182 -19.97 -2.85 -5.31
CA ALA A 182 -21.26 -2.76 -6.00
C ALA A 182 -21.15 -2.78 -7.54
N LEU A 183 -19.97 -2.43 -8.09
CA LEU A 183 -19.64 -2.55 -9.51
C LEU A 183 -18.80 -3.80 -9.81
N SER A 184 -18.29 -4.44 -8.76
CA SER A 184 -17.65 -5.73 -8.85
C SER A 184 -18.74 -6.77 -9.01
N ASN A 185 -18.79 -7.45 -10.15
CA ASN A 185 -19.43 -8.77 -10.16
C ASN A 185 -18.86 -9.58 -8.98
N PRO A 186 -19.62 -10.48 -8.36
CA PRO A 186 -19.09 -11.45 -7.41
C PRO A 186 -18.26 -12.49 -8.18
N ASP A 187 -17.28 -12.04 -8.94
CA ASP A 187 -16.12 -12.84 -9.28
C ASP A 187 -15.33 -12.92 -7.98
N PHE A 188 -15.18 -14.14 -7.48
CA PHE A 188 -14.26 -14.48 -6.40
C PHE A 188 -13.00 -13.63 -6.56
N GLY A 189 -12.77 -12.71 -5.59
CA GLY A 189 -11.90 -11.55 -5.73
C GLY A 189 -10.67 -11.85 -6.57
N THR A 190 -10.54 -11.20 -7.72
CA THR A 190 -9.59 -11.52 -8.80
C THR A 190 -8.20 -11.77 -8.23
N ILE A 191 -7.88 -13.03 -7.97
CA ILE A 191 -6.59 -13.42 -7.43
C ILE A 191 -5.63 -13.22 -8.57
N LYS A 192 -4.86 -12.14 -8.51
CA LYS A 192 -3.87 -11.82 -9.53
C LYS A 192 -2.77 -12.85 -9.42
N VAL A 193 -2.66 -13.67 -10.44
CA VAL A 193 -1.62 -14.70 -10.58
C VAL A 193 -0.83 -14.36 -11.82
N ILE A 194 0.44 -14.06 -11.64
CA ILE A 194 1.38 -13.83 -12.72
C ILE A 194 2.36 -15.00 -12.70
N ALA A 195 2.50 -15.67 -13.82
CA ALA A 195 3.49 -16.71 -13.98
C ALA A 195 4.19 -16.57 -15.33
N SER A 196 5.50 -16.83 -15.35
CA SER A 196 6.32 -16.68 -16.55
C SER A 196 7.46 -17.69 -16.55
N ILE A 197 8.02 -17.92 -17.74
CA ILE A 197 9.27 -18.66 -17.90
C ILE A 197 10.25 -17.72 -18.58
N ARG A 198 11.42 -17.50 -17.96
CA ARG A 198 12.52 -16.72 -18.53
C ARG A 198 13.85 -17.34 -18.12
N ASN A 199 14.81 -17.40 -19.05
CA ASN A 199 16.15 -17.94 -18.79
C ASN A 199 16.11 -19.32 -18.10
N ASN A 200 15.32 -20.26 -18.65
CA ASN A 200 15.11 -21.61 -18.10
C ASN A 200 14.64 -21.62 -16.63
N THR A 201 13.94 -20.58 -16.19
CA THR A 201 13.41 -20.46 -14.83
C THR A 201 11.94 -20.10 -14.89
N PHE A 202 11.11 -20.93 -14.26
CA PHE A 202 9.72 -20.63 -13.99
C PHE A 202 9.62 -19.73 -12.75
N THR A 203 8.80 -18.69 -12.82
CA THR A 203 8.48 -17.81 -11.70
C THR A 203 6.97 -17.65 -11.60
N ALA A 204 6.44 -17.67 -10.37
CA ALA A 204 5.04 -17.34 -10.10
C ALA A 204 4.94 -16.37 -8.92
N GLU A 205 4.03 -15.42 -9.03
CA GLU A 205 3.71 -14.41 -8.02
C GLU A 205 2.20 -14.21 -7.94
N THR A 206 1.69 -14.19 -6.72
CA THR A 206 0.25 -14.20 -6.43
C THR A 206 -0.08 -13.27 -5.26
N SER A 207 -1.29 -12.72 -5.26
CA SER A 207 -1.77 -11.88 -4.14
C SER A 207 -2.15 -12.67 -2.86
N LEU A 208 -2.06 -13.99 -2.90
CA LEU A 208 -2.34 -14.95 -1.82
C LEU A 208 -1.26 -16.04 -1.83
N GLY A 209 -1.03 -16.73 -0.71
CA GLY A 209 -0.08 -17.85 -0.66
C GLY A 209 -0.43 -18.98 -1.65
N MET A 210 0.58 -19.66 -2.18
CA MET A 210 0.42 -20.81 -3.09
C MET A 210 0.72 -22.12 -2.37
N ASN A 211 -0.14 -23.12 -2.58
CA ASN A 211 0.06 -24.47 -2.09
C ASN A 211 0.77 -25.33 -3.12
N GLU A 212 0.21 -25.44 -4.32
CA GLU A 212 0.65 -26.42 -5.32
C GLU A 212 0.67 -25.79 -6.71
N ILE A 213 1.74 -26.04 -7.45
CA ILE A 213 1.90 -25.59 -8.83
C ILE A 213 2.15 -26.80 -9.71
N GLU A 214 1.38 -26.89 -10.78
CA GLU A 214 1.52 -27.91 -11.82
C GLU A 214 1.65 -27.26 -13.18
N ILE A 215 2.60 -27.68 -14.00
CA ILE A 215 2.79 -27.18 -15.36
C ILE A 215 2.56 -28.32 -16.35
N TYR A 216 1.80 -28.02 -17.39
CA TYR A 216 1.42 -28.94 -18.46
C TYR A 216 1.88 -28.41 -19.81
N ASP A 217 2.25 -29.30 -20.73
CA ASP A 217 2.43 -28.94 -22.14
C ASP A 217 1.07 -28.85 -22.86
N ILE A 218 1.07 -28.39 -24.12
CA ILE A 218 -0.15 -28.24 -24.94
C ILE A 218 -0.91 -29.55 -25.17
N THR A 219 -0.27 -30.71 -25.00
CA THR A 219 -0.91 -32.03 -25.15
C THR A 219 -1.55 -32.49 -23.84
N GLY A 220 -1.43 -31.71 -22.77
CA GLY A 220 -1.98 -32.01 -21.45
C GLY A 220 -1.10 -32.93 -20.61
N ARG A 221 0.13 -33.20 -21.04
CA ARG A 221 1.09 -33.97 -20.23
C ARG A 221 1.70 -33.06 -19.17
N LYS A 222 1.69 -33.53 -17.92
CA LYS A 222 2.33 -32.84 -16.78
C LYS A 222 3.84 -32.90 -16.92
N VAL A 223 4.50 -31.73 -16.93
CA VAL A 223 5.96 -31.60 -17.10
C VAL A 223 6.66 -31.20 -15.81
N LEU A 224 5.98 -30.48 -14.90
CA LEU A 224 6.51 -30.06 -13.61
C LEU A 224 5.40 -30.06 -12.56
N SER A 225 5.72 -30.42 -11.33
CA SER A 225 4.85 -30.25 -10.16
C SER A 225 5.68 -30.05 -8.90
N PHE A 226 5.31 -29.06 -8.09
CA PHE A 226 5.95 -28.79 -6.80
C PHE A 226 5.02 -28.01 -5.86
N ASN A 227 5.33 -28.07 -4.57
CA ASN A 227 4.64 -27.30 -3.54
C ASN A 227 5.35 -25.97 -3.32
N ALA A 228 4.59 -24.88 -3.14
CA ALA A 228 5.11 -23.54 -2.92
C ALA A 228 5.09 -23.10 -1.44
N GLU A 229 4.74 -24.01 -0.53
CA GLU A 229 4.82 -23.87 0.93
C GLU A 229 4.11 -22.62 1.49
N GLY A 230 2.98 -22.24 0.88
CA GLY A 230 2.21 -21.06 1.27
C GLY A 230 2.84 -19.74 0.84
N GLN A 231 3.97 -19.76 0.13
CA GLN A 231 4.63 -18.53 -0.33
C GLN A 231 3.82 -17.85 -1.44
N ALA A 232 3.74 -16.53 -1.37
CA ALA A 232 3.11 -15.70 -2.40
C ALA A 232 4.00 -15.51 -3.64
N ASN A 233 5.29 -15.85 -3.55
CA ASN A 233 6.22 -15.87 -4.66
C ASN A 233 7.04 -17.17 -4.67
N THR A 234 7.36 -17.67 -5.86
CA THR A 234 8.21 -18.86 -5.99
C THR A 234 8.93 -18.90 -7.32
N SER A 235 10.05 -19.62 -7.35
CA SER A 235 10.79 -19.89 -8.58
C SER A 235 11.32 -21.32 -8.62
N LYS A 236 11.40 -21.89 -9.82
CA LYS A 236 11.90 -23.25 -10.05
C LYS A 236 12.62 -23.31 -11.40
N ALA A 237 13.71 -24.06 -11.46
CA ALA A 237 14.36 -24.35 -12.74
C ALA A 237 13.38 -25.07 -13.68
N PHE A 238 13.34 -24.61 -14.94
CA PHE A 238 12.45 -25.09 -15.99
C PHE A 238 13.28 -25.40 -17.24
N ASN A 239 13.78 -26.64 -17.34
CA ASN A 239 14.64 -27.11 -18.43
C ASN A 239 13.84 -28.02 -19.38
N HIS A 240 12.85 -27.45 -20.05
CA HIS A 240 12.03 -28.16 -21.05
C HIS A 240 12.15 -27.47 -22.42
N ALA A 241 11.61 -28.10 -23.45
CA ALA A 241 11.68 -27.58 -24.82
C ALA A 241 10.95 -26.22 -24.96
N ASP A 242 11.33 -25.42 -25.94
CA ASP A 242 10.64 -24.18 -26.29
C ASP A 242 9.20 -24.48 -26.72
N GLY A 243 8.26 -23.67 -26.26
CA GLY A 243 6.85 -23.93 -26.54
C GLY A 243 5.87 -23.29 -25.55
N VAL A 244 4.59 -23.60 -25.77
CA VAL A 244 3.50 -23.11 -24.92
C VAL A 244 3.23 -24.11 -23.80
N TYR A 245 3.09 -23.60 -22.58
CA TYR A 245 2.74 -24.38 -21.40
C TYR A 245 1.56 -23.75 -20.68
N ILE A 246 0.93 -24.52 -19.80
CA ILE A 246 -0.16 -24.09 -18.93
C ILE A 246 0.23 -24.39 -17.49
N ALA A 247 0.37 -23.35 -16.67
CA ALA A 247 0.48 -23.50 -15.23
C ALA A 247 -0.91 -23.52 -14.60
N LYS A 248 -1.16 -24.50 -13.73
CA LYS A 248 -2.26 -24.52 -12.76
C LYS A 248 -1.67 -24.26 -11.38
N ILE A 249 -2.14 -23.21 -10.71
CA ILE A 249 -1.63 -22.74 -9.43
C ILE A 249 -2.78 -22.82 -8.42
N LYS A 250 -2.65 -23.70 -7.44
CA LYS A 250 -3.58 -23.86 -6.34
C LYS A 250 -3.16 -22.98 -5.17
N LEU A 251 -4.04 -22.11 -4.76
CA LEU A 251 -3.81 -21.11 -3.74
C LEU A 251 -4.19 -21.63 -2.34
N GLU A 252 -3.77 -20.93 -1.30
CA GLU A 252 -4.04 -21.30 0.10
C GLU A 252 -5.53 -21.38 0.42
N ASN A 253 -6.33 -20.49 -0.18
CA ASN A 253 -7.79 -20.51 -0.03
C ASN A 253 -8.49 -21.65 -0.83
N GLY A 254 -7.72 -22.51 -1.50
CA GLY A 254 -8.22 -23.64 -2.27
C GLY A 254 -8.63 -23.33 -3.72
N SER A 255 -8.62 -22.06 -4.13
CA SER A 255 -8.90 -21.68 -5.52
C SER A 255 -7.75 -22.07 -6.46
N ILE A 256 -8.06 -22.23 -7.75
CA ILE A 256 -7.10 -22.63 -8.78
C ILE A 256 -7.06 -21.56 -9.86
N ALA A 257 -5.89 -20.96 -10.06
CA ALA A 257 -5.62 -20.05 -11.17
C ALA A 257 -4.90 -20.80 -12.31
N THR A 258 -5.17 -20.40 -13.56
CA THR A 258 -4.53 -20.99 -14.74
C THR A 258 -3.84 -19.91 -15.55
N GLN A 259 -2.56 -20.10 -15.86
CA GLN A 259 -1.75 -19.13 -16.60
C GLN A 259 -1.09 -19.78 -17.82
N LYS A 260 -1.24 -19.14 -18.98
CA LYS A 260 -0.49 -19.52 -20.20
C LYS A 260 0.94 -19.02 -20.06
N LEU A 261 1.89 -19.90 -20.35
CA LEU A 261 3.32 -19.62 -20.37
C LEU A 261 3.87 -19.84 -21.77
N ILE A 262 4.95 -19.13 -22.09
CA ILE A 262 5.75 -19.33 -23.29
C ILE A 262 7.18 -19.47 -22.79
N ASN A 263 7.80 -20.62 -23.06
CA ASN A 263 9.22 -20.86 -22.85
C ASN A 263 9.97 -20.49 -24.13
#